data_AF-A0A940DJV6-F1
#
_entry.id   AF-A0A940DJV6-F1
#
_cell.length_a   1.000
_cell.length_b   1.000
_cell.length_c   1.000
_cell.angle_alpha   90.00
_cell.angle_beta   90.00
_cell.angle_gamma   90.00
#
_symmetry.space_group_name_H-M   'P 1'
#
loop_
_entity.id
_entity.type
_entity.pdbx_description
1 polymer ?
#
loop_
_entity_poly.entity_id
_entity_poly.type
_entity_poly.pdbx_seq_one_letter_code
_entity_poly.pdbx_strand_id
1 'polypeptide(L)'
;MKNLKFFPLLAMLAMILTACPEPINPPEPPDPDNPQDSTVSTLDDPWTVAEAQQNQGKTGYVKGVIVGYYCIGADNQWIAGADTCSVPSNILIQDEAGELQYDKYFPVQLPAGEIRSALNLVDNKDNIGKEVVLYGDLTDYCGLPGIKNVSFAVIDGTEIGQKPGVEIETEGEGTKASPYTVADVNKLSGKVSGKFFVKGYIVGQIKADEKSYDESTAEFTSPFAGNENGYNTNILIGATADVNTVDEAMPVQLPSGDVRLNLNLPENPDMYQKEVIFYGSIEPYFSVAGVKDVTYAIVGDETFGIEPVDVNNALLDEPLNNQSSFDKFTTYSVKGDEEWVMDTQYGAKMSGYTNNASHENEDWLITPALDLTGREAKVMFEHARGPESSITVGVDEGWYSVWVSNDYTEGDPTTATWTEITGVTHGTQKWTYVSSGELSVPAENCKANARIAFKYICSDSESATWEIRNLKVY
;
A
#
# COMPACT_ATOMS: atom_id res chain seq x y z
N MET A 1 78.49 -49.60 -9.03
CA MET A 1 78.18 -48.52 -10.00
C MET A 1 77.24 -47.55 -9.29
N LYS A 2 77.77 -46.51 -8.63
CA LYS A 2 77.77 -45.09 -9.06
C LYS A 2 76.38 -44.54 -9.46
N ASN A 3 75.74 -43.79 -8.55
CA ASN A 3 75.34 -42.36 -8.65
C ASN A 3 74.19 -42.08 -7.64
N LEU A 4 74.42 -41.53 -6.43
CA LEU A 4 74.58 -40.10 -6.03
C LEU A 4 73.28 -39.27 -6.31
N LYS A 5 72.56 -38.65 -5.35
CA LYS A 5 72.92 -37.59 -4.36
C LYS A 5 71.80 -37.44 -3.28
N PHE A 6 72.13 -37.45 -1.97
CA PHE A 6 72.10 -36.33 -0.97
C PHE A 6 70.69 -35.74 -0.63
N PHE A 7 70.22 -35.45 0.59
CA PHE A 7 70.61 -35.50 2.03
C PHE A 7 69.40 -34.85 2.83
N PRO A 8 69.39 -34.66 4.17
CA PRO A 8 69.03 -35.60 5.22
C PRO A 8 67.78 -35.25 6.07
N LEU A 9 67.40 -36.26 6.84
CA LEU A 9 66.64 -36.40 8.10
C LEU A 9 66.63 -35.22 9.12
N LEU A 10 65.49 -34.99 9.80
CA LEU A 10 65.48 -34.71 11.25
C LEU A 10 64.21 -35.25 11.93
N ALA A 11 64.41 -35.91 13.07
CA ALA A 11 63.46 -36.78 13.74
C ALA A 11 62.44 -36.05 14.62
N MET A 12 61.23 -36.62 14.65
CA MET A 12 60.07 -36.21 15.44
C MET A 12 60.05 -36.98 16.77
N LEU A 13 59.84 -36.30 17.90
CA LEU A 13 59.59 -36.93 19.21
C LEU A 13 58.25 -36.40 19.75
N ALA A 14 57.32 -37.32 20.01
CA ALA A 14 55.98 -37.05 20.52
C ALA A 14 55.96 -36.89 22.05
N MET A 15 55.17 -35.93 22.54
CA MET A 15 54.68 -35.87 23.92
C MET A 15 53.18 -35.61 23.89
N ILE A 16 52.45 -36.39 24.70
CA ILE A 16 51.00 -36.28 24.93
C ILE A 16 50.77 -35.17 25.97
N LEU A 17 49.92 -34.19 25.66
CA LEU A 17 49.49 -33.12 26.56
C LEU A 17 47.98 -33.24 26.82
N THR A 18 47.63 -33.21 28.10
CA THR A 18 46.28 -33.05 28.64
C THR A 18 45.68 -31.71 28.21
N ALA A 19 44.45 -31.72 27.70
CA ALA A 19 43.73 -30.52 27.29
C ALA A 19 43.36 -29.64 28.50
N CYS A 20 43.82 -28.38 28.49
CA CYS A 20 43.25 -27.29 29.28
C CYS A 20 42.00 -26.74 28.57
N PRO A 21 40.98 -26.24 29.28
CA PRO A 21 39.92 -25.45 28.64
C PRO A 21 40.52 -24.18 28.03
N GLU A 22 40.06 -23.81 26.84
CA GLU A 22 40.50 -22.58 26.14
C GLU A 22 40.17 -21.35 27.01
N PRO A 23 41.07 -20.34 27.06
CA PRO A 23 40.74 -19.08 27.69
C PRO A 23 39.59 -18.41 26.95
N ILE A 24 38.53 -18.05 27.68
CA ILE A 24 37.50 -17.14 27.20
C ILE A 24 38.23 -15.83 26.88
N ASN A 25 38.32 -15.47 25.59
CA ASN A 25 38.84 -14.17 25.21
C ASN A 25 37.97 -13.09 25.88
N PRO A 26 38.58 -12.07 26.52
CA PRO A 26 37.80 -10.90 26.94
C PRO A 26 37.11 -10.31 25.71
N PRO A 27 35.90 -9.73 25.86
CA PRO A 27 35.25 -9.02 24.76
C PRO A 27 36.24 -8.01 24.15
N GLU A 28 36.29 -7.99 22.82
CA GLU A 28 37.13 -7.04 22.08
C GLU A 28 36.77 -5.62 22.54
N PRO A 29 37.76 -4.75 22.85
CA PRO A 29 37.46 -3.36 23.15
C PRO A 29 36.77 -2.72 21.94
N PRO A 30 35.78 -1.84 22.15
CA PRO A 30 35.07 -1.20 21.05
C PRO A 30 36.06 -0.46 20.14
N ASP A 31 35.91 -0.66 18.82
CA ASP A 31 36.68 0.03 17.79
C ASP A 31 36.26 1.51 17.73
N PRO A 32 37.15 2.46 18.05
CA PRO A 32 36.80 3.87 18.08
C PRO A 32 36.60 4.49 16.68
N ASP A 33 36.89 3.78 15.59
CA ASP A 33 36.78 4.26 14.21
C ASP A 33 35.65 3.59 13.39
N ASN A 34 34.79 2.76 14.00
CA ASN A 34 33.66 2.13 13.32
C ASN A 34 32.32 2.43 14.04
N PRO A 35 31.61 3.53 13.71
CA PRO A 35 30.21 3.63 14.10
C PRO A 35 29.49 2.48 13.39
N GLN A 36 28.84 1.57 14.11
CA GLN A 36 27.99 0.55 13.47
C GLN A 36 26.86 1.28 12.73
N ASP A 37 27.09 1.57 11.45
CA ASP A 37 26.03 1.89 10.49
C ASP A 37 25.32 0.58 10.16
N SER A 38 24.55 0.06 11.11
CA SER A 38 23.63 -1.04 10.83
C SER A 38 22.53 -0.46 9.96
N THR A 39 22.65 -0.64 8.65
CA THR A 39 21.65 -0.12 7.71
C THR A 39 20.27 -0.78 7.83
N VAL A 40 20.16 -1.83 8.66
CA VAL A 40 18.97 -2.65 8.91
C VAL A 40 18.84 -2.85 10.42
N SER A 41 17.61 -2.71 10.93
CA SER A 41 17.26 -2.99 12.33
C SER A 41 16.26 -4.14 12.41
N THR A 42 16.41 -5.00 13.41
CA THR A 42 15.56 -6.17 13.65
C THR A 42 15.00 -6.16 15.06
N LEU A 43 14.04 -7.03 15.37
CA LEU A 43 13.53 -7.13 16.73
C LEU A 43 14.61 -7.60 17.74
N ASP A 44 15.50 -8.50 17.32
CA ASP A 44 16.58 -9.03 18.16
C ASP A 44 17.79 -8.08 18.23
N ASP A 45 17.93 -7.19 17.25
CA ASP A 45 18.98 -6.18 17.14
C ASP A 45 18.35 -4.83 16.71
N PRO A 46 17.61 -4.17 17.61
CA PRO A 46 16.97 -2.89 17.33
C PRO A 46 17.98 -1.75 17.38
N TRP A 47 17.76 -0.70 16.59
CA TRP A 47 18.56 0.52 16.70
C TRP A 47 18.40 1.14 18.09
N THR A 48 19.50 1.62 18.64
CA THR A 48 19.50 2.61 19.70
C THR A 48 18.82 3.90 19.24
N VAL A 49 18.46 4.78 20.16
CA VAL A 49 17.96 6.12 19.84
C VAL A 49 18.98 6.88 18.99
N ALA A 50 20.27 6.84 19.36
CA ALA A 50 21.33 7.50 18.61
C ALA A 50 21.47 6.99 17.16
N GLU A 51 21.32 5.68 16.94
CA GLU A 51 21.33 5.09 15.58
C GLU A 51 20.05 5.45 14.81
N ALA A 52 18.89 5.45 15.46
CA ALA A 52 17.61 5.81 14.83
C ALA A 52 17.57 7.29 14.40
N GLN A 53 18.22 8.19 15.14
CA GLN A 53 18.40 9.59 14.73
C GLN A 53 19.26 9.72 13.45
N GLN A 54 20.23 8.83 13.24
CA GLN A 54 21.06 8.81 12.04
C GLN A 54 20.36 8.14 10.83
N ASN A 55 19.35 7.30 11.10
CA ASN A 55 18.63 6.52 10.11
C ASN A 55 17.26 7.10 9.71
N GLN A 56 17.04 8.41 9.87
CA GLN A 56 15.81 9.09 9.45
C GLN A 56 15.49 8.84 7.97
N GLY A 57 14.20 8.72 7.64
CA GLY A 57 13.70 8.36 6.32
C GLY A 57 13.58 6.85 6.07
N LYS A 58 13.94 6.01 7.05
CA LYS A 58 13.75 4.55 7.02
C LYS A 58 12.61 4.12 7.95
N THR A 59 12.23 2.84 7.88
CA THR A 59 11.35 2.17 8.85
C THR A 59 12.19 1.12 9.58
N GLY A 60 12.02 0.95 10.89
CA GLY A 60 12.81 -0.02 11.66
C GLY A 60 12.44 -0.11 13.13
N TYR A 61 13.07 -1.05 13.84
CA TYR A 61 12.95 -1.18 15.30
C TYR A 61 13.88 -0.20 16.01
N VAL A 62 13.37 0.46 17.05
CA VAL A 62 14.11 1.38 17.90
C VAL A 62 13.92 0.98 19.35
N LYS A 63 15.02 0.87 20.09
CA LYS A 63 15.06 0.56 21.52
C LYS A 63 15.41 1.82 22.29
N GLY A 64 14.69 2.07 23.38
CA GLY A 64 14.99 3.15 24.31
C GLY A 64 14.25 3.00 25.63
N VAL A 65 14.49 3.92 26.55
CA VAL A 65 13.83 4.03 27.85
C VAL A 65 12.80 5.15 27.81
N ILE A 66 11.57 4.88 28.26
CA ILE A 66 10.50 5.89 28.34
C ILE A 66 10.82 6.90 29.45
N VAL A 67 10.96 8.17 29.12
CA VAL A 67 11.39 9.21 30.06
C VAL A 67 10.40 10.36 30.22
N GLY A 68 9.40 10.46 29.36
CA GLY A 68 8.44 11.55 29.45
C GLY A 68 7.52 11.65 28.25
N TYR A 69 7.07 12.87 27.97
CA TYR A 69 6.16 13.19 26.88
C TYR A 69 6.36 14.62 26.37
N TYR A 70 5.79 14.91 25.21
CA TYR A 70 5.64 16.24 24.66
C TYR A 70 4.24 16.78 24.94
N CYS A 71 4.19 17.88 25.69
CA CYS A 71 2.96 18.62 25.92
C CYS A 71 2.63 19.46 24.68
N ILE A 72 1.42 19.31 24.15
CA ILE A 72 0.90 20.09 23.03
C ILE A 72 -0.16 21.06 23.57
N GLY A 73 0.11 22.37 23.49
CA GLY A 73 -0.77 23.39 24.08
C GLY A 73 -0.25 24.82 23.89
N ALA A 74 -0.65 25.74 24.77
CA ALA A 74 -0.22 27.15 24.72
C ALA A 74 1.31 27.33 24.88
N ASP A 75 1.95 26.43 25.64
CA ASP A 75 3.39 26.36 25.83
C ASP A 75 3.88 24.94 25.53
N ASN A 76 4.15 24.66 24.25
CA ASN A 76 4.71 23.37 23.83
C ASN A 76 6.03 23.09 24.57
N GLN A 77 6.11 21.97 25.27
CA GLN A 77 7.24 21.66 26.13
C GLN A 77 7.49 20.16 26.26
N TRP A 78 8.77 19.79 26.37
CA TRP A 78 9.22 18.46 26.73
C TRP A 78 9.18 18.30 28.25
N ILE A 79 8.49 17.29 28.76
CA ILE A 79 8.31 17.07 30.19
C ILE A 79 8.84 15.69 30.57
N ALA A 80 9.70 15.64 31.58
CA ALA A 80 10.15 14.39 32.20
C ALA A 80 9.08 13.84 33.13
N GLY A 81 8.96 12.52 33.16
CA GLY A 81 7.99 11.83 34.01
C GLY A 81 6.57 11.89 33.48
N ALA A 82 5.63 11.41 34.30
CA ALA A 82 4.24 11.21 33.91
C ALA A 82 3.22 11.94 34.79
N ASP A 83 3.66 12.59 35.88
CA ASP A 83 2.77 13.14 36.91
C ASP A 83 1.74 14.12 36.36
N THR A 84 2.18 14.97 35.42
CA THR A 84 1.38 16.02 34.78
C THR A 84 0.90 15.65 33.37
N CYS A 85 1.07 14.40 32.94
CA CYS A 85 0.75 13.99 31.58
C CYS A 85 -0.76 14.10 31.32
N SER A 86 -1.12 14.81 30.25
CA SER A 86 -2.49 14.97 29.75
C SER A 86 -2.60 14.65 28.26
N VAL A 87 -1.51 14.20 27.64
CA VAL A 87 -1.41 13.97 26.20
C VAL A 87 -1.17 12.49 25.95
N PRO A 88 -2.20 11.71 25.60
CA PRO A 88 -2.02 10.27 25.43
C PRO A 88 -1.36 9.91 24.09
N SER A 89 -1.21 10.86 23.17
CA SER A 89 -0.82 10.59 21.78
C SER A 89 0.68 10.47 21.54
N ASN A 90 1.53 10.65 22.56
CA ASN A 90 2.98 10.54 22.41
C ASN A 90 3.68 10.13 23.71
N ILE A 91 4.89 9.61 23.55
CA ILE A 91 5.88 9.44 24.61
C ILE A 91 7.24 9.93 24.12
N LEU A 92 8.17 10.09 25.04
CA LEU A 92 9.55 10.45 24.79
C LEU A 92 10.45 9.31 25.28
N ILE A 93 11.38 8.86 24.43
CA ILE A 93 12.40 7.88 24.77
C ILE A 93 13.82 8.45 24.63
N GLN A 94 14.78 7.82 25.28
CA GLN A 94 16.24 8.05 25.12
C GLN A 94 17.00 6.73 25.37
N ASP A 95 18.30 6.65 25.05
CA ASP A 95 19.07 5.39 25.17
C ASP A 95 19.15 4.83 26.60
N GLU A 96 19.31 5.69 27.60
CA GLU A 96 19.52 5.29 29.00
C GLU A 96 18.62 6.06 29.95
N ALA A 97 18.24 5.46 31.08
CA ALA A 97 17.55 6.20 32.15
C ALA A 97 18.48 7.30 32.72
N GLY A 98 18.02 8.54 32.82
CA GLY A 98 18.87 9.63 33.31
C GLY A 98 18.26 11.01 33.12
N GLU A 99 19.02 12.05 33.48
CA GLU A 99 18.61 13.44 33.27
C GLU A 99 18.31 13.71 31.80
N LEU A 100 17.22 14.42 31.57
CA LEU A 100 16.75 14.82 30.27
C LEU A 100 17.79 15.69 29.53
N GLN A 101 18.23 15.24 28.35
CA GLN A 101 19.12 15.98 27.46
C GLN A 101 18.44 16.17 26.10
N TYR A 102 18.27 17.42 25.68
CA TYR A 102 17.45 17.79 24.53
C TYR A 102 17.89 17.12 23.21
N ASP A 103 19.20 16.90 23.03
CA ASP A 103 19.80 16.21 21.90
C ASP A 103 19.62 14.68 21.93
N LYS A 104 19.26 14.11 23.09
CA LYS A 104 18.99 12.67 23.28
C LYS A 104 17.52 12.31 23.22
N TYR A 105 16.66 13.29 23.00
CA TYR A 105 15.23 13.09 22.91
C TYR A 105 14.85 12.42 21.60
N PHE A 106 13.99 11.42 21.73
CA PHE A 106 13.40 10.75 20.59
C PHE A 106 11.88 10.67 20.79
N PRO A 107 11.13 11.60 20.17
CA PRO A 107 9.68 11.62 20.29
C PRO A 107 9.04 10.48 19.50
N VAL A 108 8.08 9.82 20.14
CA VAL A 108 7.35 8.67 19.63
C VAL A 108 5.89 9.05 19.48
N GLN A 109 5.35 8.99 18.27
CA GLN A 109 3.91 9.09 18.06
C GLN A 109 3.23 7.78 18.46
N LEU A 110 2.16 7.85 19.24
CA LEU A 110 1.30 6.72 19.57
C LEU A 110 -0.01 6.83 18.77
N PRO A 111 -0.19 6.09 17.66
CA PRO A 111 -1.46 6.06 16.93
C PRO A 111 -2.62 5.60 17.83
N ALA A 112 -3.85 6.05 17.53
CA ALA A 112 -5.00 5.58 18.31
C ALA A 112 -5.15 4.05 18.17
N GLY A 113 -5.33 3.34 19.28
CA GLY A 113 -5.40 1.88 19.31
C GLY A 113 -4.62 1.28 20.48
N GLU A 114 -4.38 -0.03 20.41
CA GLU A 114 -3.77 -0.84 21.48
C GLU A 114 -2.40 -0.33 21.95
N ILE A 115 -1.54 0.12 21.03
CA ILE A 115 -0.21 0.65 21.36
C ILE A 115 -0.34 1.91 22.22
N ARG A 116 -1.24 2.84 21.84
CA ARG A 116 -1.51 4.02 22.66
C ARG A 116 -2.10 3.64 24.01
N SER A 117 -3.11 2.77 24.04
CA SER A 117 -3.75 2.33 25.28
C SER A 117 -2.73 1.72 26.25
N ALA A 118 -1.75 0.97 25.76
CA ALA A 118 -0.75 0.32 26.59
C ALA A 118 0.44 1.21 26.99
N LEU A 119 0.88 2.12 26.12
CA LEU A 119 2.11 2.88 26.32
C LEU A 119 1.90 4.29 26.88
N ASN A 120 0.73 4.89 26.70
CA ASN A 120 0.55 6.30 27.04
C ASN A 120 0.71 6.58 28.54
N LEU A 121 1.30 7.72 28.88
CA LEU A 121 1.61 8.11 30.27
C LEU A 121 0.43 8.75 31.02
N VAL A 122 -0.71 9.01 30.35
CA VAL A 122 -1.93 9.46 31.03
C VAL A 122 -2.51 8.30 31.85
N ASP A 123 -2.63 7.14 31.20
CA ASP A 123 -3.21 5.94 31.78
C ASP A 123 -2.17 5.02 32.43
N ASN A 124 -0.92 5.04 31.95
CA ASN A 124 0.14 4.10 32.34
C ASN A 124 1.39 4.82 32.89
N LYS A 125 1.23 5.60 33.97
CA LYS A 125 2.32 6.40 34.57
C LYS A 125 3.56 5.58 34.96
N ASP A 126 3.35 4.33 35.35
CA ASP A 126 4.41 3.40 35.76
C ASP A 126 5.30 2.93 34.59
N ASN A 127 4.97 3.29 33.34
CA ASN A 127 5.84 3.01 32.19
C ASN A 127 7.09 3.89 32.16
N ILE A 128 7.17 4.97 32.95
CA ILE A 128 8.39 5.75 33.11
C ILE A 128 9.55 4.87 33.59
N GLY A 129 10.70 5.01 32.93
CA GLY A 129 11.92 4.28 33.23
C GLY A 129 11.96 2.87 32.65
N LYS A 130 10.90 2.41 31.99
CA LYS A 130 10.90 1.10 31.32
C LYS A 130 11.57 1.16 29.96
N GLU A 131 12.27 0.09 29.63
CA GLU A 131 12.75 -0.17 28.28
C GLU A 131 11.59 -0.55 27.37
N VAL A 132 11.60 0.01 26.16
CA VAL A 132 10.64 -0.27 25.11
C VAL A 132 11.37 -0.47 23.78
N VAL A 133 10.93 -1.45 23.00
CA VAL A 133 11.30 -1.58 21.58
C VAL A 133 10.08 -1.22 20.75
N LEU A 134 10.25 -0.37 19.72
CA LEU A 134 9.17 0.19 18.90
C LEU A 134 9.49 -0.02 17.43
N TYR A 135 8.52 -0.36 16.60
CA TYR A 135 8.67 -0.37 15.15
C TYR A 135 7.77 0.67 14.50
N GLY A 136 8.32 1.43 13.54
CA GLY A 136 7.61 2.49 12.84
C GLY A 136 8.52 3.29 11.90
N ASP A 137 8.00 4.39 11.38
CA ASP A 137 8.67 5.24 10.39
C ASP A 137 9.53 6.30 11.09
N LEU A 138 10.83 6.27 10.82
CA LEU A 138 11.78 7.25 11.35
C LEU A 138 11.63 8.56 10.57
N THR A 139 11.05 9.55 11.24
CA THR A 139 10.80 10.88 10.64
C THR A 139 10.71 11.92 11.74
N ASP A 140 10.92 13.19 11.37
CA ASP A 140 10.72 14.32 12.27
C ASP A 140 9.32 14.28 12.91
N TYR A 141 9.31 14.36 14.24
CA TYR A 141 8.10 14.45 15.04
C TYR A 141 8.31 15.45 16.18
N CYS A 142 7.34 16.33 16.42
CA CYS A 142 7.45 17.37 17.44
C CYS A 142 8.72 18.26 17.33
N GLY A 143 9.29 18.39 16.13
CA GLY A 143 10.46 19.24 15.85
C GLY A 143 11.82 18.59 16.11
N LEU A 144 11.87 17.28 16.37
CA LEU A 144 13.09 16.49 16.51
C LEU A 144 13.02 15.23 15.64
N PRO A 145 14.17 14.64 15.27
CA PRO A 145 14.22 13.28 14.72
C PRO A 145 13.51 12.32 15.67
N GLY A 146 12.53 11.58 15.16
CA GLY A 146 11.68 10.73 15.98
C GLY A 146 11.15 9.52 15.21
N ILE A 147 10.06 8.96 15.71
CA ILE A 147 9.34 7.85 15.09
C ILE A 147 7.83 8.12 15.05
N LYS A 148 7.23 7.87 13.90
CA LYS A 148 5.79 7.98 13.66
C LYS A 148 5.22 6.64 13.19
N ASN A 149 3.89 6.58 13.10
CA ASN A 149 3.17 5.41 12.59
C ASN A 149 3.61 4.11 13.31
N VAL A 150 3.85 4.19 14.62
CA VAL A 150 4.28 3.02 15.39
C VAL A 150 3.22 1.93 15.29
N SER A 151 3.62 0.77 14.76
CA SER A 151 2.73 -0.36 14.49
C SER A 151 2.99 -1.56 15.39
N PHE A 152 4.14 -1.60 16.07
CA PHE A 152 4.49 -2.66 17.01
C PHE A 152 5.33 -2.12 18.16
N ALA A 153 5.17 -2.70 19.34
CA ALA A 153 5.97 -2.41 20.51
C ALA A 153 6.22 -3.64 21.37
N VAL A 154 7.33 -3.66 22.09
CA VAL A 154 7.62 -4.60 23.18
C VAL A 154 7.95 -3.82 24.43
N ILE A 155 7.22 -4.06 25.51
CA ILE A 155 7.47 -3.47 26.84
C ILE A 155 7.30 -4.56 27.90
N ASP A 156 8.23 -4.67 28.85
CA ASP A 156 8.26 -5.75 29.85
C ASP A 156 8.09 -7.16 29.26
N GLY A 157 8.62 -7.39 28.05
CA GLY A 157 8.51 -8.65 27.32
C GLY A 157 7.13 -8.94 26.70
N THR A 158 6.19 -8.00 26.78
CA THR A 158 4.86 -8.11 26.15
C THR A 158 4.88 -7.46 24.77
N GLU A 159 4.54 -8.23 23.73
CA GLU A 159 4.34 -7.72 22.37
C GLU A 159 2.97 -7.04 22.24
N ILE A 160 2.92 -5.89 21.58
CA ILE A 160 1.72 -5.06 21.41
C ILE A 160 1.68 -4.55 19.96
N GLY A 161 0.52 -4.57 19.32
CA GLY A 161 0.39 -4.16 17.93
C GLY A 161 0.72 -5.26 16.94
N GLN A 162 0.88 -4.87 15.67
CA GLN A 162 1.14 -5.78 14.56
C GLN A 162 2.64 -5.93 14.30
N LYS A 163 3.18 -7.09 14.65
CA LYS A 163 4.57 -7.44 14.36
C LYS A 163 4.86 -7.38 12.85
N PRO A 164 5.86 -6.61 12.41
CA PRO A 164 6.28 -6.55 11.01
C PRO A 164 6.60 -7.94 10.46
N GLY A 165 6.10 -8.24 9.26
CA GLY A 165 6.36 -9.50 8.56
C GLY A 165 5.58 -10.72 9.08
N VAL A 166 4.62 -10.54 10.00
CA VAL A 166 3.69 -11.59 10.41
C VAL A 166 2.37 -11.41 9.67
N GLU A 167 1.96 -12.43 8.92
CA GLU A 167 0.64 -12.47 8.28
C GLU A 167 -0.47 -12.53 9.34
N ILE A 168 -1.53 -11.75 9.14
CA ILE A 168 -2.71 -11.77 10.01
C ILE A 168 -3.56 -12.97 9.58
N GLU A 169 -3.81 -13.92 10.48
CA GLU A 169 -4.65 -15.09 10.17
C GLU A 169 -6.11 -14.68 9.92
N THR A 170 -6.57 -14.89 8.69
CA THR A 170 -7.93 -14.60 8.22
C THR A 170 -8.60 -15.87 7.69
N GLU A 171 -9.94 -15.88 7.69
CA GLU A 171 -10.73 -16.96 7.07
C GLU A 171 -10.82 -16.79 5.55
N GLY A 172 -10.97 -15.53 5.09
CA GLY A 172 -10.89 -15.16 3.68
C GLY A 172 -9.51 -14.63 3.28
N GLU A 173 -9.31 -14.46 1.97
CA GLU A 173 -8.10 -13.83 1.39
C GLU A 173 -8.40 -12.42 0.83
N GLY A 174 -9.64 -11.93 0.99
CA GLY A 174 -10.08 -10.64 0.45
C GLY A 174 -10.30 -10.63 -1.06
N THR A 175 -10.28 -11.80 -1.71
CA THR A 175 -10.54 -11.97 -3.15
C THR A 175 -12.02 -12.21 -3.40
N LYS A 176 -12.49 -12.07 -4.66
CA LYS A 176 -13.89 -12.38 -5.00
C LYS A 176 -14.26 -13.83 -4.65
N ALA A 177 -13.32 -14.76 -4.87
CA ALA A 177 -13.50 -16.19 -4.60
C ALA A 177 -13.42 -16.53 -3.10
N SER A 178 -12.63 -15.76 -2.35
CA SER A 178 -12.40 -15.94 -0.91
C SER A 178 -12.50 -14.58 -0.20
N PRO A 179 -13.72 -14.01 -0.09
CA PRO A 179 -13.90 -12.68 0.50
C PRO A 179 -13.61 -12.73 2.01
N TYR A 180 -13.07 -11.64 2.55
CA TYR A 180 -12.92 -11.47 3.99
C TYR A 180 -14.29 -11.50 4.68
N THR A 181 -14.35 -12.13 5.85
CA THR A 181 -15.55 -12.12 6.69
C THR A 181 -15.60 -10.86 7.56
N VAL A 182 -16.74 -10.60 8.20
CA VAL A 182 -16.86 -9.55 9.25
C VAL A 182 -15.79 -9.73 10.34
N ALA A 183 -15.48 -10.97 10.72
CA ALA A 183 -14.43 -11.28 11.69
C ALA A 183 -13.03 -10.93 11.18
N ASP A 184 -12.76 -11.16 9.89
CA ASP A 184 -11.48 -10.78 9.28
C ASP A 184 -11.32 -9.27 9.24
N VAL A 185 -12.36 -8.52 8.86
CA VAL A 185 -12.31 -7.05 8.84
C VAL A 185 -12.00 -6.49 10.22
N ASN A 186 -12.54 -7.08 11.30
CA ASN A 186 -12.20 -6.69 12.67
C ASN A 186 -10.71 -6.89 13.00
N LYS A 187 -10.06 -7.92 12.45
CA LYS A 187 -8.61 -8.15 12.64
C LYS A 187 -7.75 -7.20 11.81
N LEU A 188 -8.21 -6.87 10.61
CA LEU A 188 -7.47 -6.15 9.56
C LEU A 188 -7.64 -4.62 9.61
N SER A 189 -8.70 -4.11 10.23
CA SER A 189 -9.00 -2.66 10.26
C SER A 189 -7.82 -1.84 10.77
N GLY A 190 -7.39 -0.87 9.96
CA GLY A 190 -6.25 0.01 10.26
C GLY A 190 -4.86 -0.64 10.07
N LYS A 191 -4.80 -1.90 9.63
CA LYS A 191 -3.56 -2.69 9.43
C LYS A 191 -3.27 -2.99 7.96
N VAL A 192 -4.26 -2.89 7.10
CA VAL A 192 -4.14 -3.09 5.65
C VAL A 192 -4.53 -1.83 4.90
N SER A 193 -4.02 -1.70 3.68
CA SER A 193 -4.39 -0.65 2.74
C SER A 193 -4.90 -1.28 1.44
N GLY A 194 -5.70 -0.53 0.69
CA GLY A 194 -6.35 -1.02 -0.52
C GLY A 194 -7.79 -1.48 -0.28
N LYS A 195 -8.40 -2.01 -1.34
CA LYS A 195 -9.78 -2.48 -1.34
C LYS A 195 -9.82 -4.00 -1.45
N PHE A 196 -10.76 -4.60 -0.75
CA PHE A 196 -10.91 -6.04 -0.66
C PHE A 196 -12.38 -6.42 -0.80
N PHE A 197 -12.62 -7.66 -1.21
CA PHE A 197 -13.95 -8.24 -1.15
C PHE A 197 -14.27 -8.65 0.31
N VAL A 198 -15.40 -8.18 0.82
CA VAL A 198 -15.89 -8.41 2.18
C VAL A 198 -17.30 -8.98 2.12
N LYS A 199 -17.54 -10.10 2.80
CA LYS A 199 -18.83 -10.79 2.84
C LYS A 199 -19.51 -10.63 4.19
N GLY A 200 -20.84 -10.44 4.15
CA GLY A 200 -21.70 -10.45 5.33
C GLY A 200 -23.18 -10.50 4.95
N TYR A 201 -24.06 -10.36 5.94
CA TYR A 201 -25.51 -10.24 5.75
C TYR A 201 -25.95 -8.81 6.05
N ILE A 202 -26.76 -8.21 5.19
CA ILE A 202 -27.34 -6.89 5.43
C ILE A 202 -28.29 -6.97 6.62
N VAL A 203 -27.96 -6.33 7.75
CA VAL A 203 -28.72 -6.48 9.01
C VAL A 203 -29.31 -5.18 9.52
N GLY A 204 -29.01 -4.05 8.90
CA GLY A 204 -29.57 -2.77 9.35
C GLY A 204 -28.92 -1.57 8.68
N GLN A 205 -29.14 -0.41 9.29
CA GLN A 205 -28.49 0.84 8.93
C GLN A 205 -28.23 1.68 10.18
N ILE A 206 -27.45 2.73 10.04
CA ILE A 206 -27.37 3.85 10.97
C ILE A 206 -28.35 4.91 10.47
N LYS A 207 -29.19 5.42 11.36
CA LYS A 207 -30.18 6.47 11.07
C LYS A 207 -29.57 7.58 10.23
N ALA A 208 -30.34 8.05 9.25
CA ALA A 208 -29.90 9.14 8.41
C ALA A 208 -29.56 10.38 9.24
N ASP A 209 -28.56 11.13 8.78
CA ASP A 209 -27.98 12.32 9.42
C ASP A 209 -27.25 12.10 10.77
N GLU A 210 -27.27 10.88 11.32
CA GLU A 210 -26.48 10.55 12.51
C GLU A 210 -24.99 10.40 12.20
N LYS A 211 -24.17 10.81 13.16
CA LYS A 211 -22.70 10.81 13.05
C LYS A 211 -22.02 9.83 14.02
N SER A 212 -22.79 9.11 14.81
CA SER A 212 -22.33 8.07 15.73
C SER A 212 -22.94 6.72 15.39
N TYR A 213 -22.20 5.67 15.71
CA TYR A 213 -22.68 4.30 15.68
C TYR A 213 -22.81 3.80 17.12
N ASP A 214 -24.05 3.70 17.61
CA ASP A 214 -24.39 3.21 18.93
C ASP A 214 -25.84 2.68 18.94
N GLU A 215 -26.25 2.06 20.05
CA GLU A 215 -27.59 1.46 20.22
C GLU A 215 -28.75 2.42 19.96
N SER A 216 -28.54 3.74 20.07
CA SER A 216 -29.59 4.74 19.84
C SER A 216 -29.67 5.18 18.38
N THR A 217 -28.61 5.00 17.59
CA THR A 217 -28.54 5.42 16.18
C THR A 217 -28.64 4.26 15.20
N ALA A 218 -28.33 3.03 15.61
CA ALA A 218 -28.50 1.84 14.78
C ALA A 218 -29.97 1.42 14.66
N GLU A 219 -30.37 0.98 13.47
CA GLU A 219 -31.68 0.43 13.14
C GLU A 219 -31.51 -0.97 12.55
N PHE A 220 -32.01 -1.99 13.26
CA PHE A 220 -31.94 -3.40 12.84
C PHE A 220 -33.29 -3.96 12.38
N THR A 221 -34.33 -3.12 12.32
CA THR A 221 -35.71 -3.53 12.00
C THR A 221 -36.37 -2.54 11.05
N SER A 222 -37.08 -3.06 10.05
CA SER A 222 -37.90 -2.27 9.11
C SER A 222 -39.16 -1.70 9.79
N PRO A 223 -39.67 -0.51 9.40
CA PRO A 223 -39.20 0.35 8.32
C PRO A 223 -37.93 1.13 8.68
N PHE A 224 -36.98 1.16 7.75
CA PHE A 224 -35.74 1.91 7.87
C PHE A 224 -35.96 3.38 7.53
N ALA A 225 -35.52 4.28 8.41
CA ALA A 225 -35.73 5.71 8.22
C ALA A 225 -34.74 6.28 7.19
N GLY A 226 -35.27 6.77 6.07
CA GLY A 226 -34.50 7.57 5.11
C GLY A 226 -34.47 9.06 5.50
N ASN A 227 -33.60 9.82 4.85
CA ASN A 227 -33.57 11.28 4.95
C ASN A 227 -34.31 11.92 3.77
N GLU A 228 -34.97 13.06 3.97
CA GLU A 228 -35.77 13.76 2.93
C GLU A 228 -34.93 14.24 1.73
N ASN A 229 -33.60 14.31 1.89
CA ASN A 229 -32.62 14.66 0.87
C ASN A 229 -31.93 13.41 0.24
N GLY A 230 -32.38 12.19 0.60
CA GLY A 230 -31.90 10.92 0.06
C GLY A 230 -30.53 10.43 0.59
N TYR A 231 -29.96 11.01 1.65
CA TYR A 231 -28.63 10.65 2.18
C TYR A 231 -28.57 9.31 2.96
N ASN A 232 -28.90 8.21 2.29
CA ASN A 232 -28.78 6.85 2.83
C ASN A 232 -27.37 6.32 2.56
N THR A 233 -26.39 6.87 3.28
CA THR A 233 -24.95 6.74 2.97
C THR A 233 -24.28 5.55 3.65
N ASN A 234 -25.04 4.69 4.32
CA ASN A 234 -24.49 3.59 5.08
C ASN A 234 -25.46 2.40 5.13
N ILE A 235 -24.90 1.25 5.48
CA ILE A 235 -25.62 0.03 5.82
C ILE A 235 -24.81 -0.74 6.88
N LEU A 236 -25.45 -1.65 7.61
CA LEU A 236 -24.81 -2.53 8.59
C LEU A 236 -24.78 -3.96 8.04
N ILE A 237 -23.64 -4.64 8.17
CA ILE A 237 -23.51 -6.07 7.91
C ILE A 237 -23.17 -6.88 9.16
N GLY A 238 -23.73 -8.09 9.26
CA GLY A 238 -23.42 -9.06 10.32
C GLY A 238 -22.85 -10.36 9.75
N ALA A 239 -22.27 -11.20 10.61
CA ALA A 239 -21.81 -12.54 10.22
C ALA A 239 -22.96 -13.48 9.81
N THR A 240 -24.15 -13.26 10.38
CA THR A 240 -25.39 -13.98 10.08
C THR A 240 -26.55 -12.98 9.90
N ALA A 241 -27.64 -13.44 9.27
CA ALA A 241 -28.80 -12.60 8.97
C ALA A 241 -29.61 -12.14 10.19
N ASP A 242 -29.44 -12.79 11.35
CA ASP A 242 -30.17 -12.51 12.60
C ASP A 242 -29.44 -11.56 13.56
N VAL A 243 -28.22 -11.13 13.21
CA VAL A 243 -27.48 -10.09 13.96
C VAL A 243 -28.35 -8.85 14.11
N ASN A 244 -28.46 -8.34 15.34
CA ASN A 244 -29.33 -7.20 15.68
C ASN A 244 -28.78 -6.31 16.80
N THR A 245 -27.47 -6.36 17.04
CA THR A 245 -26.77 -5.59 18.07
C THR A 245 -25.59 -4.86 17.45
N VAL A 246 -25.17 -3.75 18.08
CA VAL A 246 -24.05 -2.96 17.55
C VAL A 246 -22.68 -3.65 17.69
N ASP A 247 -22.55 -4.55 18.66
CA ASP A 247 -21.31 -5.31 18.91
C ASP A 247 -21.04 -6.39 17.84
N GLU A 248 -22.09 -6.88 17.20
CA GLU A 248 -22.03 -7.96 16.21
C GLU A 248 -22.18 -7.46 14.77
N ALA A 249 -22.58 -6.20 14.59
CA ALA A 249 -22.76 -5.56 13.29
C ALA A 249 -21.61 -4.60 12.95
N MET A 250 -21.36 -4.45 11.65
CA MET A 250 -20.26 -3.68 11.09
C MET A 250 -20.78 -2.64 10.10
N PRO A 251 -20.40 -1.35 10.23
CA PRO A 251 -20.83 -0.33 9.29
C PRO A 251 -20.07 -0.40 7.97
N VAL A 252 -20.84 -0.21 6.89
CA VAL A 252 -20.38 -0.16 5.51
C VAL A 252 -20.84 1.16 4.91
N GLN A 253 -19.91 1.93 4.34
CA GLN A 253 -20.21 3.17 3.64
C GLN A 253 -20.80 2.87 2.27
N LEU A 254 -21.83 3.61 1.89
CA LEU A 254 -22.42 3.63 0.55
C LEU A 254 -22.16 5.00 -0.11
N PRO A 255 -21.01 5.18 -0.79
CA PRO A 255 -20.76 6.38 -1.59
C PRO A 255 -21.85 6.62 -2.64
N SER A 256 -21.94 7.85 -3.15
CA SER A 256 -22.87 8.15 -4.24
C SER A 256 -22.57 7.30 -5.48
N GLY A 257 -23.54 6.54 -5.96
CA GLY A 257 -23.40 5.66 -7.13
C GLY A 257 -24.34 4.48 -7.09
N ASP A 258 -24.16 3.56 -8.04
CA ASP A 258 -25.06 2.42 -8.28
C ASP A 258 -25.24 1.53 -7.05
N VAL A 259 -24.16 1.27 -6.29
CA VAL A 259 -24.26 0.46 -5.07
C VAL A 259 -25.24 1.09 -4.08
N ARG A 260 -25.12 2.39 -3.79
CA ARG A 260 -26.04 3.08 -2.87
C ARG A 260 -27.47 3.10 -3.40
N LEU A 261 -27.66 3.41 -4.69
CA LEU A 261 -28.99 3.50 -5.30
C LEU A 261 -29.79 2.20 -5.14
N ASN A 262 -29.10 1.05 -5.22
CA ASN A 262 -29.77 -0.25 -5.21
C ASN A 262 -29.75 -0.97 -3.85
N LEU A 263 -28.82 -0.65 -2.94
CA LEU A 263 -28.69 -1.37 -1.66
C LEU A 263 -29.20 -0.60 -0.44
N ASN A 264 -29.46 0.70 -0.55
CA ASN A 264 -29.91 1.45 0.62
C ASN A 264 -31.27 0.95 1.13
N LEU A 265 -31.39 0.68 2.43
CA LEU A 265 -32.56 0.03 3.01
C LEU A 265 -33.88 0.85 3.01
N PRO A 266 -33.87 2.20 3.11
CA PRO A 266 -35.11 2.96 3.07
C PRO A 266 -35.82 2.88 1.72
N GLU A 267 -35.07 2.79 0.62
CA GLU A 267 -35.63 2.68 -0.74
C GLU A 267 -35.67 1.22 -1.23
N ASN A 268 -34.80 0.35 -0.71
CA ASN A 268 -34.66 -1.05 -1.11
C ASN A 268 -34.82 -1.99 0.11
N PRO A 269 -35.99 -2.01 0.78
CA PRO A 269 -36.19 -2.81 2.00
C PRO A 269 -36.04 -4.32 1.78
N ASP A 270 -36.18 -4.80 0.54
CA ASP A 270 -36.00 -6.21 0.16
C ASP A 270 -34.54 -6.69 0.23
N MET A 271 -33.58 -5.76 0.38
CA MET A 271 -32.16 -6.07 0.62
C MET A 271 -31.88 -6.51 2.05
N TYR A 272 -32.80 -6.24 2.98
CA TYR A 272 -32.67 -6.66 4.38
C TYR A 272 -32.50 -8.19 4.47
N GLN A 273 -31.53 -8.62 5.28
CA GLN A 273 -31.13 -10.01 5.53
C GLN A 273 -30.54 -10.77 4.34
N LYS A 274 -30.25 -10.09 3.22
CA LYS A 274 -29.54 -10.71 2.09
C LYS A 274 -28.05 -10.85 2.40
N GLU A 275 -27.46 -11.97 1.99
CA GLU A 275 -26.02 -12.10 1.90
C GLU A 275 -25.50 -11.16 0.81
N VAL A 276 -24.43 -10.45 1.10
CA VAL A 276 -23.80 -9.46 0.24
C VAL A 276 -22.29 -9.62 0.27
N ILE A 277 -21.65 -9.41 -0.87
CA ILE A 277 -20.20 -9.22 -0.98
C ILE A 277 -19.96 -7.79 -1.44
N PHE A 278 -19.29 -6.98 -0.64
CA PHE A 278 -18.85 -5.63 -1.00
C PHE A 278 -17.39 -5.63 -1.44
N TYR A 279 -17.02 -4.71 -2.32
CA TYR A 279 -15.63 -4.34 -2.57
C TYR A 279 -15.36 -2.91 -2.12
N GLY A 280 -14.52 -2.75 -1.10
CA GLY A 280 -14.24 -1.48 -0.45
C GLY A 280 -12.97 -1.51 0.42
N SER A 281 -12.56 -0.37 0.95
CA SER A 281 -11.41 -0.24 1.86
C SER A 281 -11.77 -0.76 3.26
N ILE A 282 -10.83 -1.49 3.88
CA ILE A 282 -10.96 -1.91 5.29
C ILE A 282 -10.31 -0.84 6.18
N GLU A 283 -11.14 -0.05 6.84
CA GLU A 283 -10.69 1.07 7.68
C GLU A 283 -11.76 1.45 8.70
N PRO A 284 -11.42 2.23 9.74
CA PRO A 284 -12.41 2.67 10.70
C PRO A 284 -13.54 3.50 10.06
N TYR A 285 -14.80 3.13 10.35
CA TYR A 285 -16.00 3.87 9.99
C TYR A 285 -16.89 4.01 11.22
N PHE A 286 -17.32 5.23 11.54
CA PHE A 286 -17.95 5.55 12.84
C PHE A 286 -17.14 5.11 14.06
N SER A 287 -15.80 5.20 13.95
CA SER A 287 -14.84 4.82 15.02
C SER A 287 -14.80 3.33 15.37
N VAL A 288 -15.45 2.46 14.60
CA VAL A 288 -15.32 1.00 14.69
C VAL A 288 -14.74 0.45 13.38
N ALA A 289 -14.30 -0.81 13.36
CA ALA A 289 -13.92 -1.47 12.11
C ALA A 289 -15.09 -1.45 11.13
N GLY A 290 -14.82 -1.12 9.87
CA GLY A 290 -15.85 -1.01 8.85
C GLY A 290 -15.29 -1.15 7.44
N VAL A 291 -16.19 -1.04 6.47
CA VAL A 291 -15.85 -1.02 5.04
C VAL A 291 -16.21 0.34 4.48
N LYS A 292 -15.24 1.04 3.89
CA LYS A 292 -15.43 2.36 3.28
C LYS A 292 -15.17 2.33 1.79
N ASP A 293 -15.43 3.45 1.12
CA ASP A 293 -15.16 3.65 -0.30
C ASP A 293 -15.64 2.50 -1.19
N VAL A 294 -16.83 1.94 -0.86
CA VAL A 294 -17.42 0.83 -1.59
C VAL A 294 -17.71 1.22 -3.03
N THR A 295 -17.22 0.44 -3.98
CA THR A 295 -17.41 0.68 -5.42
C THR A 295 -18.14 -0.44 -6.15
N TYR A 296 -18.27 -1.61 -5.53
CA TYR A 296 -18.94 -2.76 -6.10
C TYR A 296 -19.62 -3.61 -5.04
N ALA A 297 -20.74 -4.24 -5.40
CA ALA A 297 -21.43 -5.19 -4.55
C ALA A 297 -22.03 -6.35 -5.37
N ILE A 298 -22.13 -7.51 -4.74
CA ILE A 298 -22.79 -8.71 -5.27
C ILE A 298 -23.85 -9.15 -4.27
N VAL A 299 -25.09 -9.34 -4.73
CA VAL A 299 -26.21 -9.88 -3.93
C VAL A 299 -26.89 -10.99 -4.73
N GLY A 300 -26.68 -12.25 -4.33
CA GLY A 300 -27.08 -13.39 -5.15
C GLY A 300 -26.36 -13.37 -6.51
N ASP A 301 -27.13 -13.37 -7.60
CA ASP A 301 -26.60 -13.31 -8.98
C ASP A 301 -26.52 -11.86 -9.53
N GLU A 302 -26.96 -10.87 -8.76
CA GLU A 302 -26.97 -9.46 -9.16
C GLU A 302 -25.72 -8.73 -8.71
N THR A 303 -25.28 -7.77 -9.53
CA THR A 303 -24.07 -6.98 -9.32
C THR A 303 -24.38 -5.50 -9.43
N PHE A 304 -23.76 -4.68 -8.58
CA PHE A 304 -23.99 -3.24 -8.52
C PHE A 304 -22.66 -2.50 -8.51
N GLY A 305 -22.53 -1.44 -9.32
CA GLY A 305 -21.30 -0.68 -9.48
C GLY A 305 -20.32 -1.28 -10.49
N ILE A 306 -19.06 -0.87 -10.42
CA ILE A 306 -18.02 -1.28 -11.36
C ILE A 306 -17.26 -2.44 -10.76
N GLU A 307 -17.40 -3.63 -11.35
CA GLU A 307 -16.65 -4.82 -10.92
C GLU A 307 -15.15 -4.52 -10.91
N PRO A 308 -14.48 -4.70 -9.76
CA PRO A 308 -13.05 -4.52 -9.70
C PRO A 308 -12.38 -5.66 -10.43
N VAL A 309 -11.35 -5.32 -11.19
CA VAL A 309 -10.46 -6.30 -11.76
C VAL A 309 -9.59 -6.87 -10.65
N ASP A 310 -9.58 -8.19 -10.51
CA ASP A 310 -8.77 -8.89 -9.49
C ASP A 310 -7.28 -8.72 -9.81
N VAL A 311 -6.60 -7.91 -9.01
CA VAL A 311 -5.20 -7.51 -9.22
C VAL A 311 -4.25 -8.20 -8.25
N ASN A 312 -4.75 -9.11 -7.39
CA ASN A 312 -3.92 -9.77 -6.38
C ASN A 312 -2.83 -10.69 -6.98
N ASN A 313 -2.84 -10.89 -8.31
CA ASN A 313 -1.81 -11.59 -9.08
C ASN A 313 -1.20 -10.75 -10.22
N ALA A 314 -1.32 -9.41 -10.17
CA ALA A 314 -0.76 -8.53 -11.18
C ALA A 314 0.77 -8.71 -11.29
N LEU A 315 1.23 -9.05 -12.50
CA LEU A 315 2.64 -9.12 -12.86
C LEU A 315 3.25 -7.73 -13.01
N LEU A 316 2.42 -6.74 -13.29
CA LEU A 316 2.77 -5.33 -13.36
C LEU A 316 1.59 -4.51 -12.84
N ASP A 317 1.83 -3.66 -11.84
CA ASP A 317 0.86 -2.68 -11.33
C ASP A 317 1.60 -1.35 -11.18
N GLU A 318 1.50 -0.51 -12.20
CA GLU A 318 2.25 0.73 -12.31
C GLU A 318 1.29 1.92 -12.38
N PRO A 319 1.30 2.81 -11.36
CA PRO A 319 0.38 3.93 -11.34
C PRO A 319 0.63 4.92 -12.48
N LEU A 320 1.87 4.98 -13.03
CA LEU A 320 2.25 5.89 -14.13
C LEU A 320 1.84 7.35 -13.89
N ASN A 321 1.76 7.76 -12.62
CA ASN A 321 1.41 9.12 -12.18
C ASN A 321 2.59 9.82 -11.49
N ASN A 322 3.77 9.19 -11.49
CA ASN A 322 5.00 9.70 -10.89
C ASN A 322 6.23 9.17 -11.64
N GLN A 323 7.34 9.89 -11.53
CA GLN A 323 8.59 9.60 -12.25
C GLN A 323 9.12 8.19 -11.96
N SER A 324 9.09 7.75 -10.70
CA SER A 324 9.61 6.44 -10.31
C SER A 324 8.87 5.27 -10.95
N SER A 325 7.56 5.41 -11.18
CA SER A 325 6.78 4.42 -11.93
C SER A 325 7.09 4.49 -13.43
N PHE A 326 7.19 5.69 -13.99
CA PHE A 326 7.50 5.89 -15.42
C PHE A 326 8.91 5.41 -15.81
N ASP A 327 9.92 5.62 -14.97
CA ASP A 327 11.32 5.24 -15.23
C ASP A 327 11.55 3.73 -15.39
N LYS A 328 10.54 2.91 -15.07
CA LYS A 328 10.56 1.46 -15.32
C LYS A 328 10.33 1.12 -16.80
N PHE A 329 9.81 2.05 -17.58
CA PHE A 329 9.43 1.86 -18.97
C PHE A 329 10.51 2.36 -19.92
N THR A 330 10.56 1.80 -21.12
CA THR A 330 11.40 2.29 -22.21
C THR A 330 10.58 3.19 -23.11
N THR A 331 11.05 4.41 -23.34
CA THR A 331 10.52 5.31 -24.38
C THR A 331 11.34 5.14 -25.65
N TYR A 332 10.69 5.22 -26.81
CA TYR A 332 11.40 5.27 -28.09
C TYR A 332 10.58 6.04 -29.13
N SER A 333 11.20 7.06 -29.74
CA SER A 333 10.65 7.76 -30.90
C SER A 333 11.16 7.12 -32.18
N VAL A 334 10.25 6.49 -32.93
CA VAL A 334 10.54 5.98 -34.29
C VAL A 334 10.49 7.13 -35.29
N LYS A 335 9.61 8.11 -35.05
CA LYS A 335 9.39 9.24 -35.93
C LYS A 335 8.94 10.46 -35.11
N GLY A 336 9.46 11.63 -35.49
CA GLY A 336 9.22 12.89 -34.79
C GLY A 336 10.39 13.24 -33.86
N ASP A 337 10.29 14.40 -33.20
CA ASP A 337 11.29 14.87 -32.22
C ASP A 337 10.76 14.77 -30.77
N GLU A 338 9.46 14.54 -30.60
CA GLU A 338 8.78 14.37 -29.32
C GLU A 338 8.88 12.93 -28.83
N GLU A 339 8.74 12.74 -27.52
CA GLU A 339 8.75 11.43 -26.86
C GLU A 339 7.70 11.37 -25.77
N TRP A 340 7.35 10.16 -25.32
CA TRP A 340 6.58 9.97 -24.10
C TRP A 340 7.27 10.62 -22.91
N VAL A 341 6.52 11.37 -22.12
CA VAL A 341 7.02 12.05 -20.92
C VAL A 341 6.14 11.79 -19.71
N MET A 342 6.74 11.84 -18.52
CA MET A 342 6.00 11.84 -17.27
C MET A 342 5.55 13.25 -16.92
N ASP A 343 4.25 13.44 -16.68
CA ASP A 343 3.66 14.64 -16.11
C ASP A 343 2.95 14.33 -14.79
N THR A 344 3.39 14.92 -13.68
CA THR A 344 2.85 14.59 -12.35
C THR A 344 1.37 14.93 -12.18
N GLN A 345 0.79 15.77 -13.05
CA GLN A 345 -0.64 16.05 -13.06
C GLN A 345 -1.41 15.12 -14.01
N TYR A 346 -0.80 14.68 -15.11
CA TYR A 346 -1.48 14.07 -16.25
C TYR A 346 -1.05 12.63 -16.56
N GLY A 347 -0.20 12.02 -15.74
CA GLY A 347 0.28 10.67 -16.01
C GLY A 347 1.37 10.60 -17.09
N ALA A 348 1.60 9.40 -17.62
CA ALA A 348 2.44 9.21 -18.80
C ALA A 348 1.73 9.82 -20.01
N LYS A 349 2.40 10.72 -20.73
CA LYS A 349 1.78 11.56 -21.76
C LYS A 349 2.58 11.55 -23.05
N MET A 350 1.88 11.51 -24.18
CA MET A 350 2.45 11.75 -25.50
C MET A 350 1.60 12.75 -26.30
N SER A 351 2.27 13.64 -27.04
CA SER A 351 1.61 14.64 -27.88
C SER A 351 2.50 15.04 -29.04
N GLY A 352 2.02 14.89 -30.28
CA GLY A 352 2.66 15.49 -31.44
C GLY A 352 2.35 16.97 -31.65
N TYR A 353 1.59 17.61 -30.75
CA TYR A 353 1.33 19.04 -30.81
C TYR A 353 2.39 19.83 -30.03
N THR A 354 3.28 20.54 -30.74
CA THR A 354 4.26 21.46 -30.17
C THR A 354 4.38 22.74 -30.99
N ASN A 355 4.81 23.84 -30.37
CA ASN A 355 5.00 25.14 -31.02
C ASN A 355 3.78 25.61 -31.84
N ASN A 356 2.57 25.32 -31.34
CA ASN A 356 1.29 25.62 -31.98
C ASN A 356 1.05 24.93 -33.34
N ALA A 357 1.61 23.75 -33.57
CA ALA A 357 1.37 22.92 -34.75
C ALA A 357 1.40 21.43 -34.39
N SER A 358 0.70 20.61 -35.18
CA SER A 358 0.88 19.14 -35.16
C SER A 358 2.15 18.78 -35.92
N HIS A 359 2.86 17.77 -35.42
CA HIS A 359 4.01 17.16 -36.08
C HIS A 359 3.74 15.67 -36.21
N GLU A 360 4.33 15.06 -37.23
CA GLU A 360 4.16 13.64 -37.46
C GLU A 360 5.00 12.84 -36.47
N ASN A 361 4.35 11.95 -35.72
CA ASN A 361 4.97 11.20 -34.64
C ASN A 361 4.64 9.70 -34.72
N GLU A 362 5.60 8.87 -34.33
CA GLU A 362 5.40 7.47 -33.97
C GLU A 362 6.25 7.15 -32.73
N ASP A 363 5.58 6.99 -31.59
CA ASP A 363 6.22 6.97 -30.28
C ASP A 363 5.71 5.82 -29.42
N TRP A 364 6.65 5.14 -28.78
CA TRP A 364 6.41 3.91 -28.05
C TRP A 364 6.78 4.07 -26.58
N LEU A 365 5.89 3.62 -25.69
CA LEU A 365 6.14 3.42 -24.26
C LEU A 365 6.03 1.93 -23.96
N ILE A 366 7.12 1.29 -23.54
CA ILE A 366 7.28 -0.17 -23.52
C ILE A 366 7.56 -0.65 -22.10
N THR A 367 6.86 -1.69 -21.63
CA THR A 367 7.04 -2.27 -20.30
C THR A 367 8.40 -2.97 -20.10
N PRO A 368 8.83 -3.20 -18.84
CA PRO A 368 9.75 -4.28 -18.50
C PRO A 368 9.33 -5.64 -19.08
N ALA A 369 10.25 -6.62 -19.04
CA ALA A 369 9.96 -7.98 -19.46
C ALA A 369 8.99 -8.61 -18.46
N LEU A 370 7.92 -9.19 -18.96
CA LEU A 370 6.94 -9.93 -18.19
C LEU A 370 7.03 -11.41 -18.55
N ASP A 371 6.82 -12.28 -17.56
CA ASP A 371 6.62 -13.71 -17.81
C ASP A 371 5.14 -14.04 -17.78
N LEU A 372 4.54 -14.16 -18.96
CA LEU A 372 3.13 -14.50 -19.14
C LEU A 372 2.90 -16.01 -19.34
N THR A 373 3.93 -16.84 -19.17
CA THR A 373 3.87 -18.27 -19.47
C THR A 373 2.76 -18.96 -18.68
N GLY A 374 1.85 -19.63 -19.37
CA GLY A 374 0.77 -20.41 -18.76
C GLY A 374 -0.39 -19.57 -18.21
N ARG A 375 -0.47 -18.28 -18.54
CA ARG A 375 -1.55 -17.37 -18.12
C ARG A 375 -2.51 -17.07 -19.26
N GLU A 376 -3.76 -16.76 -18.91
CA GLU A 376 -4.69 -16.03 -19.78
C GLU A 376 -4.55 -14.54 -19.48
N ALA A 377 -3.43 -13.96 -19.90
CA ALA A 377 -3.03 -12.63 -19.45
C ALA A 377 -3.95 -11.52 -19.98
N LYS A 378 -4.21 -10.51 -19.14
CA LYS A 378 -4.99 -9.33 -19.50
C LYS A 378 -4.23 -8.04 -19.19
N VAL A 379 -4.54 -6.99 -19.96
CA VAL A 379 -4.02 -5.63 -19.77
C VAL A 379 -5.19 -4.69 -19.49
N MET A 380 -5.06 -3.86 -18.46
CA MET A 380 -5.99 -2.78 -18.14
C MET A 380 -5.21 -1.51 -17.81
N PHE A 381 -5.73 -0.36 -18.19
CA PHE A 381 -5.20 0.95 -17.81
C PHE A 381 -6.32 1.98 -17.84
N GLU A 382 -6.08 3.15 -17.25
CA GLU A 382 -6.90 4.33 -17.47
C GLU A 382 -6.23 5.25 -18.46
N HIS A 383 -7.01 5.89 -19.33
CA HIS A 383 -6.48 6.88 -20.24
C HIS A 383 -7.42 8.05 -20.51
N ALA A 384 -6.85 9.17 -20.92
CA ALA A 384 -7.58 10.35 -21.35
C ALA A 384 -6.95 10.92 -22.63
N ARG A 385 -7.74 11.70 -23.38
CA ARG A 385 -7.28 12.39 -24.58
C ARG A 385 -7.78 13.82 -24.62
N GLY A 386 -7.11 14.66 -25.41
CA GLY A 386 -7.58 16.00 -25.68
C GLY A 386 -6.66 16.77 -26.62
N PRO A 387 -6.95 18.04 -26.92
CA PRO A 387 -8.07 18.84 -26.41
C PRO A 387 -9.43 18.47 -27.03
N GLU A 388 -10.52 19.15 -26.63
CA GLU A 388 -11.90 18.91 -27.10
C GLU A 388 -11.98 18.76 -28.64
N SER A 389 -11.30 19.66 -29.35
CA SER A 389 -11.34 19.74 -30.81
C SER A 389 -10.73 18.53 -31.52
N SER A 390 -9.90 17.75 -30.82
CA SER A 390 -9.17 16.62 -31.37
C SER A 390 -9.53 15.29 -30.69
N ILE A 391 -10.59 15.24 -29.88
CA ILE A 391 -10.88 14.06 -29.05
C ILE A 391 -11.16 12.78 -29.87
N THR A 392 -11.63 12.93 -31.10
CA THR A 392 -11.90 11.83 -32.05
C THR A 392 -10.78 11.59 -33.06
N VAL A 393 -9.77 12.48 -33.13
CA VAL A 393 -8.71 12.42 -34.14
C VAL A 393 -7.87 11.17 -33.94
N GLY A 394 -7.75 10.34 -34.97
CA GLY A 394 -6.91 9.14 -34.97
C GLY A 394 -7.50 7.92 -34.27
N VAL A 395 -8.70 8.03 -33.70
CA VAL A 395 -9.31 6.94 -32.91
C VAL A 395 -9.66 5.75 -33.81
N ASP A 396 -10.34 6.00 -34.92
CA ASP A 396 -10.73 4.94 -35.87
C ASP A 396 -9.53 4.46 -36.71
N GLU A 397 -8.46 5.26 -36.75
CA GLU A 397 -7.20 4.97 -37.43
C GLU A 397 -6.18 4.23 -36.55
N GLY A 398 -6.50 3.95 -35.28
CA GLY A 398 -5.63 3.19 -34.37
C GLY A 398 -4.40 3.96 -33.85
N TRP A 399 -4.47 5.29 -33.79
CA TRP A 399 -3.38 6.16 -33.33
C TRP A 399 -3.04 6.00 -31.84
N TYR A 400 -3.92 5.37 -31.06
CA TYR A 400 -3.75 5.12 -29.63
C TYR A 400 -3.94 3.63 -29.37
N SER A 401 -2.92 2.84 -29.66
CA SER A 401 -3.01 1.38 -29.70
C SER A 401 -2.09 0.71 -28.68
N VAL A 402 -2.41 -0.55 -28.36
CA VAL A 402 -1.66 -1.37 -27.42
C VAL A 402 -1.13 -2.59 -28.16
N TRP A 403 0.12 -2.96 -27.91
CA TRP A 403 0.82 -4.01 -28.65
C TRP A 403 1.57 -4.94 -27.70
N VAL A 404 1.80 -6.17 -28.14
CA VAL A 404 2.64 -7.15 -27.43
C VAL A 404 3.72 -7.71 -28.35
N SER A 405 4.92 -7.87 -27.81
CA SER A 405 6.04 -8.56 -28.44
C SER A 405 6.65 -9.57 -27.47
N ASN A 406 7.23 -10.65 -27.99
CA ASN A 406 8.06 -11.57 -27.20
C ASN A 406 9.54 -11.57 -27.63
N ASP A 407 9.86 -10.93 -28.76
CA ASP A 407 11.20 -10.86 -29.35
C ASP A 407 11.85 -9.47 -29.21
N TYR A 408 11.12 -8.46 -28.73
CA TYR A 408 11.71 -7.18 -28.34
C TYR A 408 12.61 -7.34 -27.10
N THR A 409 13.82 -6.77 -27.20
CA THR A 409 14.80 -6.77 -26.11
C THR A 409 15.13 -5.37 -25.62
N GLU A 410 15.49 -4.46 -26.53
CA GLU A 410 15.90 -3.08 -26.25
C GLU A 410 15.96 -2.26 -27.55
N GLY A 411 16.02 -0.93 -27.43
CA GLY A 411 16.23 -0.02 -28.55
C GLY A 411 15.01 0.11 -29.48
N ASP A 412 15.27 0.12 -30.79
CA ASP A 412 14.27 0.41 -31.81
C ASP A 412 13.16 -0.68 -31.88
N PRO A 413 11.89 -0.34 -31.58
CA PRO A 413 10.80 -1.31 -31.58
C PRO A 413 10.50 -1.86 -32.98
N THR A 414 10.92 -1.19 -34.07
CA THR A 414 10.71 -1.68 -35.44
C THR A 414 11.56 -2.91 -35.78
N THR A 415 12.52 -3.25 -34.92
CA THR A 415 13.38 -4.45 -35.07
C THR A 415 12.74 -5.73 -34.53
N ALA A 416 11.60 -5.61 -33.84
CA ALA A 416 10.88 -6.72 -33.22
C ALA A 416 9.51 -6.95 -33.90
N THR A 417 8.90 -8.09 -33.58
CA THR A 417 7.56 -8.44 -34.04
C THR A 417 6.52 -8.03 -33.00
N TRP A 418 5.50 -7.28 -33.43
CA TRP A 418 4.42 -6.81 -32.56
C TRP A 418 3.06 -7.31 -33.03
N THR A 419 2.27 -7.82 -32.08
CA THR A 419 0.86 -8.18 -32.27
C THR A 419 -0.01 -7.15 -31.54
N GLU A 420 -1.02 -6.62 -32.20
CA GLU A 420 -1.94 -5.66 -31.57
C GLU A 420 -2.81 -6.35 -30.52
N ILE A 421 -2.95 -5.71 -29.35
CA ILE A 421 -3.95 -6.06 -28.33
C ILE A 421 -5.17 -5.18 -28.59
N THR A 422 -6.18 -5.75 -29.24
CA THR A 422 -7.38 -5.03 -29.67
C THR A 422 -8.40 -4.82 -28.54
N GLY A 423 -9.36 -3.93 -28.75
CA GLY A 423 -10.53 -3.76 -27.86
C GLY A 423 -10.43 -2.59 -26.87
N VAL A 424 -9.48 -1.68 -27.08
CA VAL A 424 -9.32 -0.49 -26.24
C VAL A 424 -10.62 0.32 -26.24
N THR A 425 -11.23 0.44 -25.06
CA THR A 425 -12.38 1.33 -24.86
C THR A 425 -11.90 2.78 -24.84
N HIS A 426 -12.61 3.64 -25.57
CA HIS A 426 -12.18 5.00 -25.87
C HIS A 426 -13.16 6.03 -25.33
N GLY A 427 -12.65 6.96 -24.51
CA GLY A 427 -13.44 8.05 -23.96
C GLY A 427 -13.86 9.06 -25.03
N THR A 428 -15.03 9.66 -24.84
CA THR A 428 -15.61 10.67 -25.76
C THR A 428 -15.57 12.09 -25.18
N GLN A 429 -15.13 12.25 -23.93
CA GLN A 429 -14.98 13.54 -23.26
C GLN A 429 -13.49 13.84 -23.06
N LYS A 430 -13.06 15.07 -23.35
CA LYS A 430 -11.65 15.46 -23.17
C LYS A 430 -11.22 15.30 -21.71
N TRP A 431 -9.95 14.95 -21.51
CA TRP A 431 -9.27 14.92 -20.20
C TRP A 431 -10.01 14.12 -19.11
N THR A 432 -10.98 13.31 -19.52
CA THR A 432 -11.78 12.46 -18.64
C THR A 432 -11.22 11.07 -18.76
N TYR A 433 -10.61 10.61 -17.68
CA TYR A 433 -10.04 9.27 -17.62
C TYR A 433 -11.15 8.24 -17.71
N VAL A 434 -11.01 7.32 -18.65
CA VAL A 434 -11.84 6.12 -18.78
C VAL A 434 -10.94 4.89 -18.68
N SER A 435 -11.53 3.78 -18.24
CA SER A 435 -10.87 2.48 -18.33
C SER A 435 -10.74 2.06 -19.80
N SER A 436 -9.61 1.45 -20.15
CA SER A 436 -9.42 0.79 -21.44
C SER A 436 -10.27 -0.47 -21.60
N GLY A 437 -10.89 -0.96 -20.51
CA GLY A 437 -11.48 -2.28 -20.43
C GLY A 437 -10.44 -3.36 -20.09
N GLU A 438 -10.87 -4.61 -20.12
CA GLU A 438 -9.97 -5.77 -19.96
C GLU A 438 -9.52 -6.28 -21.33
N LEU A 439 -8.30 -5.94 -21.71
CA LEU A 439 -7.74 -6.31 -23.01
C LEU A 439 -7.06 -7.67 -22.90
N SER A 440 -7.53 -8.67 -23.63
CA SER A 440 -6.92 -10.01 -23.61
C SER A 440 -5.64 -10.03 -24.43
N VAL A 441 -4.52 -10.40 -23.81
CA VAL A 441 -3.27 -10.64 -24.54
C VAL A 441 -3.47 -11.88 -25.43
N PRO A 442 -3.12 -11.83 -26.73
CA PRO A 442 -3.19 -13.01 -27.59
C PRO A 442 -2.47 -14.20 -26.96
N ALA A 443 -3.12 -15.37 -26.96
CA ALA A 443 -2.60 -16.56 -26.28
C ALA A 443 -1.20 -16.98 -26.79
N GLU A 444 -0.90 -16.71 -28.06
CA GLU A 444 0.42 -16.98 -28.65
C GLU A 444 1.53 -16.08 -28.10
N ASN A 445 1.17 -14.95 -27.49
CA ASN A 445 2.08 -14.01 -26.86
C ASN A 445 2.21 -14.19 -25.34
N CYS A 446 1.40 -15.08 -24.73
CA CYS A 446 1.47 -15.43 -23.31
C CYS A 446 2.68 -16.35 -23.02
N LYS A 447 3.89 -15.78 -23.13
CA LYS A 447 5.20 -16.44 -22.99
C LYS A 447 6.13 -15.59 -22.11
N ALA A 448 7.28 -16.16 -21.75
CA ALA A 448 8.38 -15.42 -21.16
C ALA A 448 8.84 -14.27 -22.08
N ASN A 449 9.41 -13.22 -21.47
CA ASN A 449 9.88 -12.00 -22.16
C ASN A 449 8.79 -11.29 -22.98
N ALA A 450 7.53 -11.35 -22.54
CA ALA A 450 6.49 -10.52 -23.12
C ALA A 450 6.72 -9.04 -22.78
N ARG A 451 6.47 -8.16 -23.74
CA ARG A 451 6.57 -6.71 -23.63
C ARG A 451 5.25 -6.13 -24.08
N ILE A 452 4.58 -5.37 -23.23
CA ILE A 452 3.40 -4.59 -23.62
C ILE A 452 3.88 -3.20 -24.02
N ALA A 453 3.32 -2.63 -25.07
CA ALA A 453 3.66 -1.29 -25.51
C ALA A 453 2.42 -0.45 -25.83
N PHE A 454 2.51 0.83 -25.52
CA PHE A 454 1.55 1.86 -25.92
C PHE A 454 2.14 2.61 -27.09
N LYS A 455 1.48 2.48 -28.24
CA LYS A 455 1.91 3.11 -29.48
C LYS A 455 1.04 4.34 -29.73
N TYR A 456 1.71 5.48 -29.82
CA TYR A 456 1.13 6.74 -30.25
C TYR A 456 1.53 7.04 -31.69
N ILE A 457 0.57 7.42 -32.53
CA ILE A 457 0.82 7.91 -33.89
C ILE A 457 0.06 9.22 -34.08
N CYS A 458 0.63 10.18 -34.80
CA CYS A 458 -0.16 11.26 -35.40
C CYS A 458 0.44 11.77 -36.70
N SER A 459 -0.30 12.66 -37.36
CA SER A 459 0.12 13.30 -38.62
C SER A 459 0.65 14.72 -38.39
N ASP A 460 1.25 15.30 -39.43
CA ASP A 460 1.67 16.72 -39.43
C ASP A 460 0.49 17.71 -39.53
N SER A 461 -0.72 17.23 -39.82
CA SER A 461 -1.93 18.07 -39.87
C SER A 461 -2.78 18.02 -38.61
N GLU A 462 -2.88 16.85 -37.99
CA GLU A 462 -3.80 16.58 -36.88
C GLU A 462 -3.12 15.70 -35.83
N SER A 463 -3.35 16.04 -34.57
CA SER A 463 -2.88 15.32 -33.40
C SER A 463 -3.84 15.55 -32.21
N ALA A 464 -3.83 14.62 -31.27
CA ALA A 464 -4.35 14.83 -29.92
C ALA A 464 -3.29 14.38 -28.92
N THR A 465 -3.31 14.92 -27.72
CA THR A 465 -2.53 14.41 -26.59
C THR A 465 -3.19 13.15 -26.05
N TRP A 466 -2.39 12.15 -25.70
CA TRP A 466 -2.82 10.93 -25.03
C TRP A 466 -2.13 10.78 -23.68
N GLU A 467 -2.92 10.50 -22.65
CA GLU A 467 -2.49 10.34 -21.26
C GLU A 467 -2.85 8.96 -20.75
N ILE A 468 -1.95 8.29 -20.03
CA ILE A 468 -2.11 6.94 -19.50
C ILE A 468 -1.72 6.91 -18.02
N ARG A 469 -2.50 6.17 -17.22
CA ARG A 469 -2.19 5.88 -15.82
C ARG A 469 -2.77 4.54 -15.38
N ASN A 470 -2.41 4.10 -14.17
CA ASN A 470 -2.97 2.92 -13.51
C ASN A 470 -2.88 1.64 -14.39
N LEU A 471 -1.71 1.38 -14.98
CA LEU A 471 -1.48 0.20 -15.80
C LEU A 471 -1.40 -1.05 -14.95
N LYS A 472 -2.15 -2.07 -15.35
CA LYS A 472 -2.16 -3.41 -14.78
C LYS A 472 -2.00 -4.48 -15.87
N VAL A 473 -1.13 -5.44 -15.62
CA VAL A 473 -1.01 -6.69 -16.39
C VAL A 473 -1.09 -7.86 -15.41
N TYR A 474 -2.02 -8.80 -15.63
CA TYR A 474 -2.30 -9.89 -14.69
C TYR A 474 -2.55 -11.23 -15.38
#